data_AF-A0A947IC35-F1
#
_entry.id   AF-A0A947IC35-F1
#
_cell.length_a   1.000
_cell.length_b   1.000
_cell.length_c   1.000
_cell.angle_alpha   90.00
_cell.angle_beta   90.00
_cell.angle_gamma   90.00
#
_symmetry.space_group_name_H-M   'P 1'
#
loop_
_entity.id
_entity.type
_entity.pdbx_description
1 polymer ?
#
loop_
_entity_poly.entity_id
_entity_poly.type
_entity_poly.pdbx_seq_one_letter_code
_entity_poly.pdbx_strand_id
1 'polypeptide(L)'
;MSSKPTFGWVILVCLGLLLLPRIAICADWGFSPYRTQIAEGQLEETAEPSVMTEPGLQKKNIGKAVMFSLVIPGAGQLYAGSWKTAIPWFALEVAGWAMFASYQGQGRDKTDEFEAYAGSRDAPNNFNYRAYMWQEYALAKDTVRNGGRPRFTGSFDDWINPSIMSWDGDPDPLKNRYTYLPAPFTHDVMTNDEQQYFEMIGKYILQFGFGWLDTYNYGNGWNSGLESTDPPDRTPWDHPAGDLRADDPSNRQFDGESLLFYVYRDMRGEANDFLDKANVAMEVVLVNHVLSSLHAAFLVRNQNHRIDRASNPLGDLRLQYDAKPLDGSMTRSLTLSYPIR
;
A
#
# COMPACT_ATOMS: atom_id res chain seq x y z
N MET A 1 -16.53 9.98 -18.93
CA MET A 1 -16.56 10.68 -17.62
C MET A 1 -16.70 9.63 -16.53
N SER A 2 -15.58 9.23 -15.91
CA SER A 2 -15.55 8.29 -14.78
C SER A 2 -14.54 8.85 -13.78
N SER A 3 -15.04 9.35 -12.66
CA SER A 3 -14.24 9.95 -11.59
C SER A 3 -13.74 8.87 -10.65
N LYS A 4 -12.43 8.63 -10.63
CA LYS A 4 -11.77 7.83 -9.57
C LYS A 4 -11.65 8.69 -8.30
N PRO A 5 -11.85 8.14 -7.10
CA PRO A 5 -11.71 8.90 -5.86
C PRO A 5 -10.22 9.12 -5.52
N THR A 6 -9.93 10.32 -5.05
CA THR A 6 -8.60 10.84 -4.76
C THR A 6 -8.04 10.30 -3.43
N PHE A 7 -6.77 9.88 -3.50
CA PHE A 7 -5.92 9.33 -2.45
C PHE A 7 -5.47 10.39 -1.42
N GLY A 8 -6.41 11.20 -0.91
CA GLY A 8 -6.09 12.41 -0.11
C GLY A 8 -6.02 12.22 1.41
N TRP A 9 -6.43 11.07 1.95
CA TRP A 9 -6.62 10.91 3.41
C TRP A 9 -5.54 10.09 4.14
N VAL A 10 -4.63 9.43 3.41
CA VAL A 10 -3.60 8.56 4.03
C VAL A 10 -2.38 9.37 4.52
N ILE A 11 -2.12 10.57 4.00
CA ILE A 11 -0.94 11.37 4.34
C ILE A 11 -1.06 12.08 5.71
N LEU A 12 -2.29 12.32 6.21
CA LEU A 12 -2.48 13.02 7.48
C LEU A 12 -2.22 12.15 8.73
N VAL A 13 -2.27 10.82 8.60
CA VAL A 13 -1.98 9.91 9.73
C VAL A 13 -0.48 9.66 9.90
N CYS A 14 0.30 9.70 8.81
CA CYS A 14 1.76 9.50 8.87
C CYS A 14 2.55 10.75 9.30
N LEU A 15 2.06 11.96 9.01
CA LEU A 15 2.74 13.21 9.42
C LEU A 15 2.59 13.56 10.91
N GLY A 16 1.61 12.99 11.61
CA GLY A 16 1.44 13.17 13.06
C GLY A 16 2.46 12.42 13.92
N LEU A 17 3.11 11.38 13.37
CA LEU A 17 4.09 10.56 14.08
C LEU A 17 5.54 11.06 13.95
N LEU A 18 5.80 12.01 13.04
CA LEU A 18 7.13 12.60 12.81
C LEU A 18 7.43 13.85 13.67
N LEU A 19 6.48 14.28 14.51
CA LEU A 19 6.60 15.47 15.38
C LEU A 19 6.61 15.16 16.88
N LEU A 20 6.94 13.93 17.29
CA LEU A 20 7.24 13.65 18.69
C LEU A 20 8.65 14.16 19.03
N PRO A 21 8.83 14.95 20.12
CA PRO A 21 10.16 15.34 20.56
C PRO A 21 10.97 14.07 20.90
N ARG A 22 12.22 14.01 20.44
CA ARG A 22 13.20 12.98 20.81
C ARG A 22 13.39 12.98 22.32
N ILE A 23 12.65 12.13 23.03
CA ILE A 23 12.94 11.81 24.43
C ILE A 23 14.12 10.84 24.40
N ALA A 24 15.31 11.38 24.65
CA ALA A 24 16.49 10.57 24.91
C ALA A 24 16.28 9.83 26.23
N ILE A 25 16.09 8.50 26.15
CA ILE A 25 16.18 7.62 27.30
C ILE A 25 17.66 7.31 27.50
N CYS A 26 18.37 8.14 28.25
CA CYS A 26 19.59 7.69 28.92
C CYS A 26 19.16 7.01 30.22
N ALA A 27 19.20 5.68 30.22
CA ALA A 27 19.09 4.89 31.43
C ALA A 27 20.46 4.90 32.14
N ASP A 28 20.56 5.61 33.26
CA ASP A 28 21.69 5.50 34.17
C ASP A 28 21.23 4.73 35.42
N TRP A 29 21.62 3.46 35.50
CA TRP A 29 21.29 2.56 36.62
C TRP A 29 22.41 2.64 37.67
N GLY A 30 22.34 3.65 38.54
CA GLY A 30 23.22 3.77 39.72
C GLY A 30 22.47 3.46 41.01
N PHE A 31 22.59 2.23 41.52
CA PHE A 31 22.15 1.86 42.87
C PHE A 31 23.10 2.49 43.91
N SER A 32 22.59 3.34 44.81
CA SER A 32 23.34 3.87 45.96
C SER A 32 22.82 3.27 47.27
N PRO A 33 23.59 2.42 47.98
CA PRO A 33 23.13 1.70 49.17
C PRO A 33 23.08 2.54 50.46
N TYR A 34 23.34 3.85 50.41
CA TYR A 34 23.35 4.71 51.61
C TYR A 34 21.99 5.33 51.96
N ARG A 35 20.99 5.26 51.06
CA ARG A 35 19.65 5.82 51.30
C ARG A 35 18.68 4.87 52.02
N THR A 36 19.01 3.58 52.12
CA THR A 36 18.12 2.58 52.75
C THR A 36 18.26 2.53 54.27
N GLN A 37 19.44 2.79 54.84
CA GLN A 37 19.65 2.70 56.30
C GLN A 37 19.05 3.88 57.11
N ILE A 38 18.86 5.06 56.52
CA ILE A 38 18.27 6.20 57.24
C ILE A 38 16.72 6.11 57.28
N ALA A 39 16.11 5.36 56.35
CA ALA A 39 14.67 5.15 56.32
C ALA A 39 14.19 4.08 57.32
N GLU A 40 15.04 3.12 57.68
CA GLU A 40 14.70 2.03 58.61
C GLU A 40 14.70 2.49 60.08
N GLY A 41 15.48 3.52 60.44
CA GLY A 41 15.61 4.00 61.83
C GLY A 41 14.51 4.93 62.34
N GLN A 42 13.52 5.31 61.52
CA GLN A 42 12.44 6.24 61.90
C GLN A 42 11.02 5.62 61.90
N LEU A 43 10.88 4.31 61.69
CA LEU A 43 9.56 3.67 61.54
C LEU A 43 9.11 2.80 62.72
N GLU A 44 9.84 2.78 63.84
CA GLU A 44 9.46 1.95 65.00
C GLU A 44 8.64 2.66 66.09
N GLU A 45 8.22 3.91 65.90
CA GLU A 45 7.38 4.60 66.89
C GLU A 45 6.05 5.05 66.28
N THR A 46 4.96 4.53 66.84
CA THR A 46 3.52 4.76 66.53
C THR A 46 2.86 3.84 65.50
N ALA A 47 2.85 2.53 65.78
CA ALA A 47 1.88 1.60 65.19
C ALA A 47 0.50 1.75 65.88
N GLU A 48 -0.34 2.64 65.38
CA GLU A 48 -1.79 2.40 65.45
C GLU A 48 -2.17 1.39 64.36
N PRO A 49 -3.10 0.46 64.61
CA PRO A 49 -3.51 -0.52 63.62
C PRO A 49 -4.22 0.17 62.46
N SER A 50 -3.46 0.58 61.45
CA SER A 50 -4.01 0.98 60.17
C SER A 50 -4.73 -0.24 59.61
N VAL A 51 -6.05 -0.18 59.61
CA VAL A 51 -6.90 -1.06 58.81
C VAL A 51 -6.33 -1.04 57.39
N MET A 52 -5.72 -2.15 56.98
CA MET A 52 -5.23 -2.37 55.62
C MET A 52 -6.42 -2.21 54.70
N THR A 53 -6.59 -1.01 54.17
CA THR A 53 -7.62 -0.72 53.17
C THR A 53 -7.11 -1.37 51.90
N GLU A 54 -7.80 -2.41 51.41
CA GLU A 54 -7.44 -3.04 50.15
C GLU A 54 -7.26 -1.96 49.07
N PRO A 55 -6.21 -2.03 48.22
CA PRO A 55 -5.99 -1.04 47.19
C PRO A 55 -7.25 -0.95 46.32
N GLY A 56 -7.97 0.17 46.45
CA GLY A 56 -9.27 0.36 45.81
C GLY A 56 -9.15 0.09 44.32
N LEU A 57 -9.96 -0.85 43.83
CA LEU A 57 -10.05 -1.20 42.41
C LEU A 57 -10.29 0.07 41.58
N GLN A 58 -9.23 0.60 40.96
CA GLN A 58 -9.30 1.86 40.22
C GLN A 58 -9.76 1.60 38.78
N LYS A 59 -10.74 2.38 38.32
CA LYS A 59 -11.21 2.32 36.93
C LYS A 59 -10.12 2.77 35.96
N LYS A 60 -10.06 2.09 34.81
CA LYS A 60 -9.13 2.40 33.72
C LYS A 60 -9.80 3.24 32.63
N ASN A 61 -9.02 4.04 31.91
CA ASN A 61 -9.54 4.90 30.85
C ASN A 61 -9.72 4.09 29.55
N ILE A 62 -10.95 4.04 29.04
CA ILE A 62 -11.31 3.31 27.81
C ILE A 62 -10.60 3.89 26.59
N GLY A 63 -10.55 5.22 26.45
CA GLY A 63 -9.90 5.89 25.33
C GLY A 63 -8.39 5.61 25.26
N LYS A 64 -7.70 5.55 26.40
CA LYS A 64 -6.28 5.14 26.43
C LYS A 64 -6.10 3.71 25.92
N ALA A 65 -6.98 2.79 26.31
CA ALA A 65 -6.92 1.40 25.85
C ALA A 65 -7.11 1.29 24.33
N VAL A 66 -8.07 2.04 23.77
CA VAL A 66 -8.29 2.14 22.32
C VAL A 66 -7.03 2.64 21.62
N MET A 67 -6.46 3.76 22.08
CA MET A 67 -5.28 4.37 21.45
C MET A 67 -4.08 3.43 21.48
N PHE A 68 -3.84 2.73 22.58
CA PHE A 68 -2.75 1.76 22.64
C PHE A 68 -2.92 0.64 21.61
N SER A 69 -4.11 0.05 21.51
CA SER A 69 -4.36 -1.00 20.51
C SER A 69 -4.42 -0.51 19.06
N LEU A 70 -4.71 0.77 18.82
CA LEU A 70 -4.60 1.38 17.49
C LEU A 70 -3.15 1.55 17.06
N VAL A 71 -2.21 1.78 17.99
CA VAL A 71 -0.78 1.88 17.65
C VAL A 71 -0.16 0.48 17.55
N ILE A 72 -0.44 -0.38 18.53
CA ILE A 72 0.06 -1.76 18.56
C ILE A 72 -1.10 -2.68 18.98
N PRO A 73 -1.62 -3.51 18.08
CA PRO A 73 -2.68 -4.46 18.42
C PRO A 73 -2.30 -5.33 19.62
N GLY A 74 -3.18 -5.40 20.60
CA GLY A 74 -2.95 -6.08 21.89
C GLY A 74 -2.47 -5.16 23.02
N ALA A 75 -1.93 -3.97 22.73
CA ALA A 75 -1.39 -3.09 23.79
C ALA A 75 -2.48 -2.51 24.70
N GLY A 76 -3.70 -2.27 24.20
CA GLY A 76 -4.85 -1.87 25.02
C GLY A 76 -5.31 -2.97 25.98
N GLN A 77 -5.23 -4.23 25.57
CA GLN A 77 -5.49 -5.41 26.41
C GLN A 77 -4.42 -5.57 27.49
N LEU A 78 -3.15 -5.29 27.16
CA LEU A 78 -2.07 -5.22 28.15
C LEU A 78 -2.28 -4.10 29.15
N TYR A 79 -2.69 -2.90 28.70
CA TYR A 79 -3.09 -1.80 29.58
C TYR A 79 -4.25 -2.20 30.50
N ALA A 80 -5.22 -2.96 29.99
CA ALA A 80 -6.30 -3.55 30.79
C ALA A 80 -5.80 -4.63 31.79
N GLY A 81 -4.55 -5.07 31.71
CA GLY A 81 -3.94 -6.09 32.57
C GLY A 81 -4.24 -7.52 32.13
N SER A 82 -4.73 -7.72 30.90
CA SER A 82 -5.15 -9.03 30.38
C SER A 82 -4.20 -9.51 29.28
N TRP A 83 -2.98 -9.89 29.66
CA TRP A 83 -1.93 -10.33 28.72
C TRP A 83 -2.36 -11.52 27.84
N LYS A 84 -3.10 -12.49 28.39
CA LYS A 84 -3.62 -13.64 27.63
C LYS A 84 -4.53 -13.21 26.48
N THR A 85 -5.30 -12.13 26.67
CA THR A 85 -6.16 -11.58 25.61
C THR A 85 -5.39 -10.72 24.62
N ALA A 86 -4.19 -10.24 24.97
CA ALA A 86 -3.35 -9.43 24.10
C ALA A 86 -2.58 -10.27 23.08
N ILE A 87 -2.09 -11.45 23.50
CA ILE A 87 -1.28 -12.36 22.66
C ILE A 87 -1.88 -12.60 21.27
N PRO A 88 -3.15 -13.01 21.10
CA PRO A 88 -3.66 -13.33 19.77
C PRO A 88 -3.68 -12.11 18.83
N TRP A 89 -3.99 -10.92 19.35
CA TRP A 89 -3.97 -9.68 18.55
C TRP A 89 -2.55 -9.32 18.08
N PHE A 90 -1.58 -9.45 18.98
CA PHE A 90 -0.18 -9.17 18.65
C PHE A 90 0.43 -10.25 17.75
N ALA A 91 0.07 -11.51 17.95
CA ALA A 91 0.52 -12.61 17.10
C ALA A 91 -0.01 -12.46 15.67
N LEU A 92 -1.27 -12.07 15.50
CA LEU A 92 -1.84 -11.78 14.18
C LEU A 92 -1.14 -10.60 13.50
N GLU A 93 -0.77 -9.58 14.29
CA GLU A 93 -0.02 -8.43 13.80
C GLU A 93 1.34 -8.84 13.23
N VAL A 94 2.13 -9.58 14.02
CA VAL A 94 3.45 -10.06 13.60
C VAL A 94 3.34 -10.97 12.37
N ALA A 95 2.35 -11.87 12.34
CA ALA A 95 2.11 -12.73 11.19
C ALA A 95 1.73 -11.94 9.93
N GLY A 96 0.86 -10.94 10.06
CA GLY A 96 0.46 -10.05 8.97
C GLY A 96 1.65 -9.30 8.36
N TRP A 97 2.48 -8.68 9.20
CA TRP A 97 3.70 -7.99 8.75
C TRP A 97 4.72 -8.95 8.13
N ALA A 98 4.90 -10.15 8.67
CA ALA A 98 5.79 -11.15 8.10
C ALA A 98 5.32 -11.58 6.70
N MET A 99 4.02 -11.81 6.51
CA MET A 99 3.45 -12.11 5.19
C MET A 99 3.62 -10.94 4.23
N PHE A 100 3.32 -9.70 4.67
CA PHE A 100 3.52 -8.49 3.86
C PHE A 100 4.98 -8.37 3.41
N ALA A 101 5.93 -8.43 4.34
CA ALA A 101 7.35 -8.29 4.02
C ALA A 101 7.84 -9.38 3.07
N SER A 102 7.37 -10.63 3.26
CA SER A 102 7.71 -11.76 2.39
C SER A 102 7.21 -11.58 0.96
N TYR A 103 5.92 -11.24 0.79
CA TYR A 103 5.33 -11.07 -0.53
C TYR A 103 5.81 -9.78 -1.21
N GLN A 104 6.03 -8.71 -0.47
CA GLN A 104 6.64 -7.47 -0.97
C GLN A 104 8.09 -7.69 -1.44
N GLY A 105 8.83 -8.59 -0.77
CA GLY A 105 10.16 -9.02 -1.22
C GLY A 105 10.07 -9.72 -2.58
N GLN A 106 9.28 -10.80 -2.66
CA GLN A 106 9.11 -11.58 -3.89
C GLN A 106 8.58 -10.75 -5.07
N GLY A 107 7.63 -9.85 -4.82
CA GLY A 107 7.11 -8.96 -5.87
C GLY A 107 8.18 -8.00 -6.42
N ARG A 108 9.08 -7.51 -5.56
CA ARG A 108 10.22 -6.68 -5.98
C ARG A 108 11.26 -7.50 -6.73
N ASP A 109 11.62 -8.68 -6.24
CA ASP A 109 12.58 -9.56 -6.91
C ASP A 109 12.09 -9.92 -8.33
N LYS A 110 10.78 -10.18 -8.48
CA LYS A 110 10.15 -10.41 -9.79
C LYS A 110 10.06 -9.15 -10.65
N THR A 111 9.97 -7.98 -10.03
CA THR A 111 10.03 -6.70 -10.74
C THR A 111 11.40 -6.50 -11.37
N ASP A 112 12.46 -6.66 -10.59
CA ASP A 112 13.83 -6.59 -11.05
C ASP A 112 14.10 -7.60 -12.19
N GLU A 113 13.52 -8.81 -12.10
CA GLU A 113 13.64 -9.86 -13.13
C GLU A 113 13.01 -9.44 -14.47
N PHE A 114 11.74 -8.97 -14.48
CA PHE A 114 11.10 -8.60 -15.74
C PHE A 114 11.70 -7.32 -16.34
N GLU A 115 12.15 -6.38 -15.50
CA GLU A 115 12.80 -5.15 -15.94
C GLU A 115 14.15 -5.45 -16.60
N ALA A 116 14.96 -6.32 -15.98
CA ALA A 116 16.22 -6.78 -16.56
C ALA A 116 15.99 -7.59 -17.86
N TYR A 117 14.91 -8.37 -17.93
CA TYR A 117 14.54 -9.11 -19.14
C TYR A 117 14.21 -8.18 -20.31
N ALA A 118 13.38 -7.15 -20.10
CA ALA A 118 13.06 -6.19 -21.15
C ALA A 118 14.27 -5.29 -21.50
N GLY A 119 15.00 -4.85 -20.48
CA GLY A 119 16.02 -3.80 -20.57
C GLY A 119 15.40 -2.41 -20.43
N SER A 120 16.22 -1.46 -20.01
CA SER A 120 15.79 -0.06 -19.90
C SER A 120 15.72 0.59 -21.27
N ARG A 121 15.16 1.79 -21.33
CA ARG A 121 15.12 2.60 -22.55
C ARG A 121 16.54 2.80 -23.13
N ASP A 122 17.50 3.13 -22.28
CA ASP A 122 18.86 3.50 -22.71
C ASP A 122 19.82 2.29 -22.76
N ALA A 123 19.44 1.16 -22.17
CA ALA A 123 20.16 -0.11 -22.21
C ALA A 123 19.15 -1.25 -22.51
N PRO A 124 18.68 -1.36 -23.77
CA PRO A 124 17.70 -2.37 -24.16
C PRO A 124 18.27 -3.78 -23.97
N ASN A 125 17.39 -4.77 -23.78
CA ASN A 125 17.75 -6.19 -23.74
C ASN A 125 16.90 -7.00 -24.75
N ASN A 126 15.66 -7.34 -24.37
CA ASN A 126 14.71 -8.00 -25.29
C ASN A 126 13.71 -7.05 -25.92
N PHE A 127 13.61 -5.81 -25.41
CA PHE A 127 12.77 -4.76 -25.99
C PHE A 127 13.64 -3.57 -26.40
N ASN A 128 13.46 -3.08 -27.62
CA ASN A 128 14.14 -1.90 -28.14
C ASN A 128 13.11 -0.83 -28.54
N TYR A 129 13.06 0.26 -27.77
CA TYR A 129 12.12 1.34 -28.02
C TYR A 129 12.39 2.08 -29.34
N ARG A 130 13.66 2.20 -29.78
CA ARG A 130 14.00 2.85 -31.05
C ARG A 130 13.51 2.04 -32.24
N ALA A 131 13.64 0.72 -32.15
CA ALA A 131 13.09 -0.22 -33.13
C ALA A 131 11.58 -0.06 -33.28
N TYR A 132 10.86 -0.01 -32.15
CA TYR A 132 9.43 0.29 -32.12
C TYR A 132 9.10 1.64 -32.76
N MET A 133 9.81 2.70 -32.38
CA MET A 133 9.61 4.06 -32.91
C MET A 133 9.82 4.14 -34.43
N TRP A 134 10.73 3.32 -34.97
CA TRP A 134 10.96 3.26 -36.40
C TRP A 134 9.77 2.64 -37.14
N GLN A 135 9.09 1.65 -36.54
CA GLN A 135 7.88 1.08 -37.12
C GLN A 135 6.72 2.09 -37.11
N GLU A 136 6.57 2.88 -36.04
CA GLU A 136 5.65 4.02 -36.03
C GLU A 136 5.94 4.99 -37.19
N TYR A 137 7.21 5.38 -37.33
CA TYR A 137 7.66 6.30 -38.38
C TYR A 137 7.39 5.76 -39.80
N ALA A 138 7.70 4.48 -40.03
CA ALA A 138 7.47 3.82 -41.31
C ALA A 138 5.97 3.80 -41.65
N LEU A 139 5.12 3.49 -40.66
CA LEU A 139 3.67 3.49 -40.83
C LEU A 139 3.13 4.90 -41.09
N ALA A 140 3.62 5.92 -40.38
CA ALA A 140 3.22 7.31 -40.58
C ALA A 140 3.48 7.83 -42.00
N LYS A 141 4.43 7.23 -42.73
CA LYS A 141 4.78 7.57 -44.12
C LYS A 141 3.98 6.80 -45.17
N ASP A 142 3.28 5.74 -44.78
CA ASP A 142 2.51 4.87 -45.66
C ASP A 142 1.02 5.19 -45.56
N THR A 143 0.51 5.97 -46.53
CA THR A 143 -0.90 6.38 -46.61
C THR A 143 -1.88 5.23 -46.88
N VAL A 144 -1.38 4.07 -47.34
CA VAL A 144 -2.22 2.89 -47.59
C VAL A 144 -2.41 2.14 -46.28
N ARG A 145 -1.34 1.91 -45.52
CA ARG A 145 -1.36 1.12 -44.29
C ARG A 145 -1.81 1.93 -43.06
N ASN A 146 -1.56 3.23 -43.03
CA ASN A 146 -1.98 4.10 -41.92
C ASN A 146 -3.50 4.36 -41.86
N GLY A 147 -4.30 3.76 -42.77
CA GLY A 147 -5.75 3.92 -42.82
C GLY A 147 -6.21 5.20 -43.50
N GLY A 148 -5.44 5.73 -44.45
CA GLY A 148 -5.78 6.95 -45.19
C GLY A 148 -5.53 8.25 -44.41
N ARG A 149 -4.69 8.16 -43.37
CA ARG A 149 -4.28 9.31 -42.56
C ARG A 149 -3.28 10.18 -43.32
N PRO A 150 -3.08 11.45 -42.90
CA PRO A 150 -2.04 12.31 -43.46
C PRO A 150 -0.69 11.59 -43.54
N ARG A 151 0.08 11.88 -44.58
CA ARG A 151 1.45 11.35 -44.73
C ARG A 151 2.41 12.21 -43.93
N PHE A 152 3.19 11.60 -43.04
CA PHE A 152 4.31 12.29 -42.42
C PHE A 152 5.44 12.49 -43.45
N THR A 153 6.00 13.70 -43.51
CA THR A 153 7.04 14.06 -44.49
C THR A 153 8.42 14.30 -43.87
N GLY A 154 8.51 14.33 -42.54
CA GLY A 154 9.76 14.54 -41.82
C GLY A 154 10.73 13.35 -41.84
N SER A 155 11.90 13.58 -41.28
CA SER A 155 12.91 12.56 -41.01
C SER A 155 12.54 11.68 -39.80
N PHE A 156 13.27 10.60 -39.58
CA PHE A 156 13.10 9.80 -38.36
C PHE A 156 13.50 10.61 -37.11
N ASP A 157 14.52 11.45 -37.22
CA ASP A 157 14.94 12.34 -36.13
C ASP A 157 13.84 13.35 -35.75
N ASP A 158 13.11 13.86 -36.75
CA ASP A 158 11.93 14.70 -36.50
C ASP A 158 10.83 13.93 -35.77
N TRP A 159 10.65 12.65 -36.09
CA TRP A 159 9.62 11.78 -35.50
C TRP A 159 9.86 11.47 -34.02
N ILE A 160 11.12 11.22 -33.63
CA ILE A 160 11.49 10.88 -32.25
C ILE A 160 11.81 12.10 -31.39
N ASN A 161 11.89 13.30 -31.97
CA ASN A 161 12.21 14.51 -31.25
C ASN A 161 10.95 15.09 -30.57
N PRO A 162 10.86 15.09 -29.22
CA PRO A 162 9.68 15.55 -28.50
C PRO A 162 9.39 17.06 -28.67
N SER A 163 10.35 17.84 -29.18
CA SER A 163 10.15 19.26 -29.52
C SER A 163 9.52 19.48 -30.89
N ILE A 164 9.49 18.46 -31.75
CA ILE A 164 8.92 18.49 -33.11
C ILE A 164 7.63 17.68 -33.15
N MET A 165 7.68 16.47 -32.59
CA MET A 165 6.57 15.53 -32.54
C MET A 165 6.28 15.13 -31.10
N SER A 166 5.09 15.46 -30.60
CA SER A 166 4.56 14.91 -29.36
C SER A 166 3.70 13.67 -29.65
N TRP A 167 3.47 12.83 -28.64
CA TRP A 167 2.45 11.79 -28.76
C TRP A 167 1.05 12.42 -28.91
N ASP A 168 0.69 13.18 -27.89
CA ASP A 168 -0.49 14.03 -27.80
C ASP A 168 -0.15 15.35 -27.08
N GLY A 169 -1.06 16.32 -27.12
CA GLY A 169 -0.97 17.55 -26.33
C GLY A 169 -0.39 18.78 -27.05
N ASP A 170 0.06 18.69 -28.30
CA ASP A 170 0.40 19.90 -29.07
C ASP A 170 -0.89 20.54 -29.64
N PRO A 171 -1.09 21.87 -29.50
CA PRO A 171 -2.23 22.58 -30.08
C PRO A 171 -2.34 22.45 -31.61
N ASP A 172 -1.24 22.21 -32.30
CA ASP A 172 -1.19 21.90 -33.73
C ASP A 172 -1.37 20.38 -33.93
N PRO A 173 -2.49 19.91 -34.50
CA PRO A 173 -2.71 18.49 -34.77
C PRO A 173 -1.60 17.85 -35.61
N LEU A 174 -0.92 18.61 -36.47
CA LEU A 174 0.15 18.10 -37.33
C LEU A 174 1.46 17.81 -36.56
N LYS A 175 1.57 18.26 -35.31
CA LYS A 175 2.69 17.95 -34.42
C LYS A 175 2.43 16.77 -33.49
N ASN A 176 1.26 16.13 -33.61
CA ASN A 176 0.91 14.99 -32.78
C ASN A 176 1.01 13.67 -33.58
N ARG A 177 1.67 12.65 -33.02
CA ARG A 177 1.85 11.34 -33.66
C ARG A 177 0.52 10.63 -33.93
N TYR A 178 -0.48 10.80 -33.06
CA TYR A 178 -1.81 10.19 -33.26
C TYR A 178 -2.50 10.64 -34.56
N THR A 179 -2.10 11.76 -35.15
CA THR A 179 -2.64 12.24 -36.43
C THR A 179 -2.26 11.30 -37.58
N TYR A 180 -1.05 10.73 -37.52
CA TYR A 180 -0.46 9.92 -38.58
C TYR A 180 -0.64 8.41 -38.37
N LEU A 181 -0.97 7.98 -37.14
CA LEU A 181 -1.04 6.57 -36.76
C LEU A 181 -2.48 6.03 -36.61
N PRO A 182 -2.78 4.80 -37.06
CA PRO A 182 -4.10 4.17 -36.93
C PRO A 182 -4.42 3.68 -35.50
N ALA A 183 -5.64 3.16 -35.32
CA ALA A 183 -6.25 2.90 -34.02
C ALA A 183 -5.53 1.97 -33.01
N PRO A 184 -4.63 1.01 -33.34
CA PRO A 184 -3.93 0.30 -32.26
C PRO A 184 -2.91 1.19 -31.52
N PHE A 185 -2.46 2.29 -32.15
CA PHE A 185 -1.48 3.22 -31.61
C PHE A 185 -2.16 4.28 -30.74
N THR A 186 -2.06 4.12 -29.42
CA THR A 186 -2.81 4.93 -28.44
C THR A 186 -1.97 5.50 -27.29
N HIS A 187 -0.78 4.97 -27.03
CA HIS A 187 0.06 5.37 -25.89
C HIS A 187 1.48 5.79 -26.30
N ASP A 188 2.10 6.70 -25.54
CA ASP A 188 3.47 7.13 -25.81
C ASP A 188 4.48 6.18 -25.18
N VAL A 189 5.40 5.56 -25.93
CA VAL A 189 6.52 4.79 -25.34
C VAL A 189 7.58 5.69 -24.65
N MET A 190 7.65 6.98 -25.02
CA MET A 190 8.68 7.93 -24.60
C MET A 190 8.37 8.60 -23.27
N THR A 191 7.94 7.82 -22.28
CA THR A 191 7.71 8.31 -20.93
C THR A 191 9.05 8.52 -20.22
N ASN A 192 9.19 9.63 -19.49
CA ASN A 192 10.36 9.87 -18.63
C ASN A 192 10.32 9.05 -17.33
N ASP A 193 9.21 8.36 -17.09
CA ASP A 193 9.00 7.47 -15.96
C ASP A 193 9.28 6.02 -16.39
N GLU A 194 10.28 5.39 -15.75
CA GLU A 194 10.67 4.00 -16.00
C GLU A 194 9.55 3.03 -15.64
N GLN A 195 8.79 3.31 -14.57
CA GLN A 195 7.66 2.48 -14.18
C GLN A 195 6.59 2.50 -15.27
N GLN A 196 6.29 3.68 -15.81
CA GLN A 196 5.32 3.82 -16.89
C GLN A 196 5.79 3.12 -18.18
N TYR A 197 7.09 3.20 -18.50
CA TYR A 197 7.69 2.50 -19.63
C TYR A 197 7.44 0.99 -19.56
N PHE A 198 7.84 0.35 -18.45
CA PHE A 198 7.63 -1.09 -18.25
C PHE A 198 6.14 -1.47 -18.21
N GLU A 199 5.30 -0.56 -17.73
CA GLU A 199 3.86 -0.74 -17.72
C GLU A 199 3.28 -0.85 -19.13
N MET A 200 3.68 0.07 -20.01
CA MET A 200 3.14 0.17 -21.37
C MET A 200 3.58 -0.98 -22.25
N ILE A 201 4.88 -1.28 -22.28
CA ILE A 201 5.45 -2.33 -23.15
C ILE A 201 4.90 -3.73 -22.82
N GLY A 202 4.31 -3.92 -21.63
CA GLY A 202 3.65 -5.16 -21.21
C GLY A 202 2.13 -5.20 -21.31
N LYS A 203 1.47 -4.07 -21.60
CA LYS A 203 0.00 -3.98 -21.67
C LYS A 203 -0.55 -3.93 -23.09
N TYR A 204 0.15 -3.25 -24.01
CA TYR A 204 -0.38 -2.97 -25.34
C TYR A 204 0.37 -3.74 -26.42
N ILE A 205 0.15 -5.06 -26.50
CA ILE A 205 0.83 -5.95 -27.47
C ILE A 205 0.67 -5.48 -28.92
N LEU A 206 -0.54 -5.10 -29.34
CA LEU A 206 -0.81 -4.65 -30.71
C LEU A 206 -0.04 -3.37 -31.09
N GLN A 207 0.37 -2.60 -30.09
CA GLN A 207 1.15 -1.40 -30.26
C GLN A 207 2.64 -1.71 -30.07
N PHE A 208 3.06 -2.05 -28.85
CA PHE A 208 4.47 -2.18 -28.50
C PHE A 208 5.09 -3.53 -28.88
N GLY A 209 4.32 -4.51 -29.34
CA GLY A 209 4.81 -5.81 -29.81
C GLY A 209 5.98 -5.71 -30.80
N PHE A 210 5.92 -4.72 -31.67
CA PHE A 210 6.93 -4.37 -32.66
C PHE A 210 8.32 -4.00 -32.11
N GLY A 211 8.41 -3.64 -30.82
CA GLY A 211 9.67 -3.34 -30.16
C GLY A 211 10.41 -4.56 -29.61
N TRP A 212 9.77 -5.74 -29.58
CA TRP A 212 10.39 -6.95 -29.07
C TRP A 212 11.33 -7.57 -30.10
N LEU A 213 12.45 -8.10 -29.61
CA LEU A 213 13.58 -8.56 -30.42
C LEU A 213 13.21 -9.62 -31.46
N ASP A 214 12.28 -10.51 -31.14
CA ASP A 214 11.79 -11.57 -32.02
C ASP A 214 10.91 -11.02 -33.15
N THR A 215 10.04 -10.06 -32.89
CA THR A 215 9.29 -9.35 -33.94
C THR A 215 10.22 -8.48 -34.78
N TYR A 216 11.18 -7.82 -34.13
CA TYR A 216 12.06 -6.85 -34.75
C TYR A 216 13.14 -7.46 -35.66
N ASN A 217 13.85 -8.49 -35.20
CA ASN A 217 14.90 -9.16 -35.98
C ASN A 217 14.33 -10.03 -37.10
N TYR A 218 13.16 -10.65 -36.89
CA TYR A 218 12.54 -11.53 -37.87
C TYR A 218 11.85 -10.74 -39.00
N GLY A 219 11.33 -9.55 -38.71
CA GLY A 219 10.68 -8.68 -39.69
C GLY A 219 11.63 -8.00 -40.68
N ASN A 220 12.85 -7.64 -40.27
CA ASN A 220 13.63 -6.63 -41.01
C ASN A 220 14.99 -7.12 -41.56
N GLY A 221 15.31 -8.42 -41.43
CA GLY A 221 16.64 -8.93 -41.81
C GLY A 221 17.78 -8.25 -41.05
N TRP A 222 17.47 -7.74 -39.85
CA TRP A 222 18.35 -6.90 -39.06
C TRP A 222 19.38 -7.79 -38.35
N ASN A 223 20.62 -7.75 -38.85
CA ASN A 223 21.74 -8.53 -38.32
C ASN A 223 22.79 -7.59 -37.70
N SER A 224 22.33 -6.51 -37.09
CA SER A 224 23.15 -5.62 -36.29
C SER A 224 22.77 -5.83 -34.84
N GLY A 225 23.77 -6.05 -33.98
CA GLY A 225 23.55 -6.25 -32.55
C GLY A 225 22.66 -5.17 -31.95
N LEU A 226 22.12 -5.47 -30.78
CA LEU A 226 21.17 -4.66 -30.00
C LEU A 226 21.54 -3.17 -29.82
N GLU A 227 22.81 -2.82 -30.07
CA GLU A 227 23.44 -1.50 -30.04
C GLU A 227 23.23 -0.64 -31.32
N SER A 228 22.73 -1.22 -32.41
CA SER A 228 22.51 -0.48 -33.66
C SER A 228 21.32 0.48 -33.51
N THR A 229 21.62 1.77 -33.35
CA THR A 229 20.62 2.84 -33.21
C THR A 229 20.16 3.43 -34.55
N ASP A 230 20.72 2.96 -35.65
CA ASP A 230 20.54 3.52 -36.99
C ASP A 230 19.46 2.75 -37.77
N PRO A 231 18.55 3.46 -38.45
CA PRO A 231 17.51 2.84 -39.26
C PRO A 231 18.13 2.07 -40.44
N PRO A 232 17.56 0.93 -40.86
CA PRO A 232 18.06 0.20 -42.02
C PRO A 232 18.01 1.05 -43.30
N ASP A 233 19.02 0.91 -44.16
CA ASP A 233 19.00 1.38 -45.56
C ASP A 233 18.09 0.50 -46.45
N ARG A 234 17.28 -0.36 -45.83
CA ARG A 234 16.26 -1.18 -46.47
C ARG A 234 14.90 -0.75 -45.98
N THR A 235 13.94 -0.70 -46.90
CA THR A 235 12.54 -0.56 -46.54
C THR A 235 12.14 -1.75 -45.63
N PRO A 236 11.21 -1.54 -44.67
CA PRO A 236 10.82 -2.55 -43.67
C PRO A 236 10.27 -3.89 -44.19
N TRP A 237 10.29 -4.14 -45.50
CA TRP A 237 9.45 -5.14 -46.16
C TRP A 237 10.18 -5.99 -47.22
N ASP A 238 11.50 -5.91 -47.31
CA ASP A 238 12.30 -6.84 -48.12
C ASP A 238 12.48 -8.18 -47.37
N HIS A 239 11.41 -8.97 -47.28
CA HIS A 239 11.50 -10.36 -46.80
C HIS A 239 11.99 -11.28 -47.93
N PRO A 240 12.94 -12.21 -47.68
CA PRO A 240 13.17 -13.32 -48.60
C PRO A 240 11.93 -14.23 -48.59
N ALA A 241 11.27 -14.34 -49.74
CA ALA A 241 10.10 -15.19 -49.97
C ALA A 241 10.34 -16.62 -49.43
N GLY A 242 9.62 -16.99 -48.37
CA GLY A 242 9.80 -18.32 -47.77
C GLY A 242 9.04 -18.62 -46.48
N ASP A 243 8.52 -17.62 -45.75
CA ASP A 243 7.78 -17.88 -44.50
C ASP A 243 6.29 -17.49 -44.62
N LEU A 244 5.41 -18.43 -44.27
CA LEU A 244 4.02 -18.58 -44.73
C LEU A 244 3.01 -17.56 -44.16
N ARG A 245 3.43 -16.34 -43.82
CA ARG A 245 2.53 -15.27 -43.31
C ARG A 245 2.76 -13.87 -43.90
N ALA A 246 3.80 -13.67 -44.72
CA ALA A 246 4.22 -12.33 -45.14
C ALA A 246 3.84 -11.90 -46.57
N ASP A 247 3.32 -12.79 -47.42
CA ASP A 247 3.20 -12.49 -48.86
C ASP A 247 1.79 -12.09 -49.34
N ASP A 248 0.92 -11.60 -48.44
CA ASP A 248 -0.36 -11.02 -48.84
C ASP A 248 -0.42 -9.52 -48.48
N PRO A 249 -0.40 -8.60 -49.47
CA PRO A 249 -0.65 -7.17 -49.25
C PRO A 249 -2.04 -6.86 -48.67
N SER A 250 -2.95 -7.85 -48.64
CA SER A 250 -4.25 -7.81 -47.99
C SER A 250 -4.22 -8.25 -46.53
N ASN A 251 -3.10 -8.82 -46.04
CA ASN A 251 -2.90 -9.15 -44.64
C ASN A 251 -2.61 -7.87 -43.82
N ARG A 252 -3.70 -7.18 -43.47
CA ARG A 252 -3.71 -5.96 -42.65
C ARG A 252 -3.56 -6.25 -41.15
N GLN A 253 -3.18 -7.46 -40.74
CA GLN A 253 -3.08 -7.80 -39.32
C GLN A 253 -1.83 -7.15 -38.72
N PHE A 254 -2.06 -5.98 -38.12
CA PHE A 254 -1.22 -5.40 -37.08
C PHE A 254 -1.39 -6.26 -35.81
N ASP A 255 -0.88 -7.49 -35.83
CA ASP A 255 -1.08 -8.40 -34.70
C ASP A 255 -0.02 -8.15 -33.61
N GLY A 256 1.16 -7.62 -33.94
CA GLY A 256 2.18 -7.23 -32.94
C GLY A 256 2.60 -8.41 -32.06
N GLU A 257 2.36 -9.63 -32.52
CA GLU A 257 2.53 -10.83 -31.74
C GLU A 257 4.02 -11.11 -31.52
N SER A 258 4.42 -11.27 -30.26
CA SER A 258 5.80 -11.55 -29.83
C SER A 258 5.79 -12.62 -28.74
N LEU A 259 6.59 -13.66 -28.92
CA LEU A 259 6.83 -14.68 -27.89
C LEU A 259 7.58 -14.06 -26.71
N LEU A 260 8.53 -13.16 -26.96
CA LEU A 260 9.26 -12.49 -25.90
C LEU A 260 8.36 -11.56 -25.06
N PHE A 261 7.38 -10.90 -25.69
CA PHE A 261 6.34 -10.16 -25.00
C PHE A 261 5.55 -11.07 -24.05
N TYR A 262 5.14 -12.26 -24.51
CA TYR A 262 4.36 -13.18 -23.68
C TYR A 262 5.12 -13.62 -22.43
N VAL A 263 6.41 -13.94 -22.57
CA VAL A 263 7.28 -14.24 -21.42
C VAL A 263 7.35 -13.04 -20.46
N TYR A 264 7.57 -11.82 -20.98
CA TYR A 264 7.60 -10.61 -20.17
C TYR A 264 6.28 -10.33 -19.44
N ARG A 265 5.15 -10.45 -20.15
CA ARG A 265 3.81 -10.26 -19.61
C ARG A 265 3.54 -11.22 -18.47
N ASP A 266 3.92 -12.48 -18.62
CA ASP A 266 3.70 -13.51 -17.62
C ASP A 266 4.55 -13.24 -16.36
N MET A 267 5.83 -12.85 -16.52
CA MET A 267 6.67 -12.41 -15.38
C MET A 267 6.10 -11.19 -14.65
N ARG A 268 5.60 -10.18 -15.39
CA ARG A 268 4.87 -9.05 -14.79
C ARG A 268 3.61 -9.47 -14.08
N GLY A 269 2.89 -10.45 -14.62
CA GLY A 269 1.72 -11.06 -13.99
C GLY A 269 2.09 -11.65 -12.62
N GLU A 270 3.16 -12.45 -12.56
CA GLU A 270 3.66 -13.02 -11.31
C GLU A 270 4.08 -11.95 -10.28
N ALA A 271 4.76 -10.90 -10.72
CA ALA A 271 5.14 -9.78 -9.85
C ALA A 271 3.90 -9.11 -9.22
N ASN A 272 2.89 -8.82 -10.03
CA ASN A 272 1.63 -8.25 -9.56
C ASN A 272 0.90 -9.19 -8.60
N ASP A 273 0.87 -10.50 -8.87
CA ASP A 273 0.23 -11.48 -7.99
C ASP A 273 0.87 -11.51 -6.58
N PHE A 274 2.19 -11.32 -6.49
CA PHE A 274 2.87 -11.20 -5.20
C PHE A 274 2.54 -9.88 -4.50
N LEU A 275 2.56 -8.76 -5.22
CA LEU A 275 2.21 -7.46 -4.65
C LEU A 275 0.74 -7.41 -4.20
N ASP A 276 -0.17 -8.06 -4.91
CA ASP A 276 -1.57 -8.19 -4.52
C ASP A 276 -1.73 -9.01 -3.23
N LYS A 277 -0.97 -10.11 -3.07
CA LYS A 277 -0.92 -10.86 -1.81
C LYS A 277 -0.35 -10.01 -0.66
N ALA A 278 0.64 -9.17 -0.93
CA ALA A 278 1.15 -8.22 0.06
C ALA A 278 0.08 -7.21 0.48
N ASN A 279 -0.68 -6.66 -0.48
CA ASN A 279 -1.79 -5.75 -0.21
C ASN A 279 -2.86 -6.41 0.68
N VAL A 280 -3.24 -7.66 0.39
CA VAL A 280 -4.17 -8.42 1.25
C VAL A 280 -3.62 -8.60 2.67
N ALA A 281 -2.32 -8.87 2.83
CA ALA A 281 -1.70 -8.96 4.16
C ALA A 281 -1.77 -7.62 4.92
N MET A 282 -1.55 -6.50 4.22
CA MET A 282 -1.71 -5.16 4.79
C MET A 282 -3.15 -4.87 5.20
N GLU A 283 -4.14 -5.28 4.40
CA GLU A 283 -5.55 -5.15 4.76
C GLU A 283 -5.88 -5.93 6.04
N VAL A 284 -5.37 -7.15 6.19
CA VAL A 284 -5.53 -7.95 7.41
C VAL A 284 -4.93 -7.23 8.63
N VAL A 285 -3.75 -6.64 8.50
CA VAL A 285 -3.12 -5.82 9.55
C VAL A 285 -4.03 -4.65 9.93
N LEU A 286 -4.51 -3.87 8.96
CA LEU A 286 -5.37 -2.72 9.24
C LEU A 286 -6.68 -3.12 9.95
N VAL A 287 -7.30 -4.23 9.54
CA VAL A 287 -8.49 -4.77 10.21
C VAL A 287 -8.16 -5.25 11.63
N ASN A 288 -7.00 -5.89 11.83
CA ASN A 288 -6.52 -6.32 13.15
C ASN A 288 -6.39 -5.12 14.12
N HIS A 289 -5.85 -3.99 13.66
CA HIS A 289 -5.77 -2.76 14.45
C HIS A 289 -7.15 -2.29 14.93
N VAL A 290 -8.12 -2.20 14.02
CA VAL A 290 -9.47 -1.75 14.37
C VAL A 290 -10.14 -2.71 15.36
N LEU A 291 -10.13 -4.01 15.06
CA LEU A 291 -10.77 -5.02 15.91
C LEU A 291 -10.11 -5.12 17.28
N SER A 292 -8.78 -5.05 17.34
CA SER A 292 -8.04 -5.05 18.59
C SER A 292 -8.39 -3.83 19.45
N SER A 293 -8.54 -2.66 18.84
CA SER A 293 -8.92 -1.42 19.54
C SER A 293 -10.32 -1.47 20.13
N LEU A 294 -11.30 -1.99 19.36
CA LEU A 294 -12.67 -2.20 19.83
C LEU A 294 -12.71 -3.22 20.97
N HIS A 295 -11.98 -4.33 20.82
CA HIS A 295 -11.89 -5.33 21.86
C HIS A 295 -11.29 -4.75 23.16
N ALA A 296 -10.23 -3.93 23.07
CA ALA A 296 -9.66 -3.26 24.23
C ALA A 296 -10.67 -2.32 24.92
N ALA A 297 -11.49 -1.59 24.14
CA ALA A 297 -12.54 -0.75 24.68
C ALA A 297 -13.57 -1.54 25.48
N PHE A 298 -14.09 -2.63 24.91
CA PHE A 298 -15.08 -3.48 25.57
C PHE A 298 -14.51 -4.16 26.81
N LEU A 299 -13.25 -4.61 26.75
CA LEU A 299 -12.57 -5.21 27.88
C LEU A 299 -12.47 -4.25 29.07
N VAL A 300 -11.96 -3.03 28.84
CA VAL A 300 -11.84 -2.02 29.90
C VAL A 300 -13.21 -1.58 30.41
N ARG A 301 -14.20 -1.41 29.52
CA ARG A 301 -15.58 -1.10 29.92
C ARG A 301 -16.16 -2.18 30.84
N ASN A 302 -16.01 -3.45 30.47
CA ASN A 302 -16.50 -4.57 31.28
C ASN A 302 -15.79 -4.65 32.63
N GLN A 303 -14.47 -4.42 32.67
CA GLN A 303 -13.72 -4.35 33.92
C GLN A 303 -14.23 -3.20 34.80
N ASN A 304 -14.39 -2.00 34.25
CA ASN A 304 -14.92 -0.83 34.98
C ASN A 304 -16.33 -1.11 35.56
N HIS A 305 -17.21 -1.78 34.82
CA HIS A 305 -18.53 -2.19 35.31
C HIS A 305 -18.46 -3.27 36.40
N ARG A 306 -17.42 -4.11 36.44
CA ARG A 306 -17.20 -5.07 37.53
C ARG A 306 -16.73 -4.34 38.79
N ILE A 307 -15.85 -3.35 38.64
CA ILE A 307 -15.42 -2.46 39.72
C ILE A 307 -16.62 -1.74 40.31
N ASP A 308 -17.49 -1.15 39.48
CA ASP A 308 -18.72 -0.47 39.93
C ASP A 308 -19.60 -1.36 40.82
N ARG A 309 -19.83 -2.60 40.38
CA ARG A 309 -20.63 -3.58 41.14
C ARG A 309 -19.94 -4.01 42.43
N ALA A 310 -18.62 -4.19 42.40
CA ALA A 310 -17.84 -4.58 43.59
C ALA A 310 -17.74 -3.44 44.62
N SER A 311 -17.64 -2.19 44.17
CA SER A 311 -17.62 -1.02 45.05
C SER A 311 -18.96 -0.69 45.68
N ASN A 312 -20.06 -1.22 45.13
CA ASN A 312 -21.41 -1.00 45.67
C ASN A 312 -22.21 -2.32 45.76
N PRO A 313 -21.78 -3.27 46.62
CA PRO A 313 -22.29 -4.64 46.64
C PRO A 313 -23.77 -4.75 47.08
N LEU A 314 -24.29 -3.70 47.72
CA LEU A 314 -25.69 -3.60 48.17
C LEU A 314 -26.59 -2.79 47.21
N GLY A 315 -26.04 -2.18 46.16
CA GLY A 315 -26.75 -1.18 45.37
C GLY A 315 -27.05 0.10 46.17
N ASP A 316 -27.87 1.01 45.61
CA ASP A 316 -28.34 2.27 46.23
C ASP A 316 -29.31 1.98 47.40
N LEU A 317 -28.89 1.11 48.32
CA LEU A 317 -29.60 0.71 49.52
C LEU A 317 -29.50 1.88 50.49
N ARG A 318 -30.50 2.76 50.44
CA ARG A 318 -30.55 3.95 51.28
C ARG A 318 -31.18 3.59 52.60
N LEU A 319 -30.36 3.69 53.66
CA LEU A 319 -30.80 3.61 55.03
C LEU A 319 -31.27 5.01 55.43
N GLN A 320 -32.58 5.22 55.50
CA GLN A 320 -33.15 6.51 55.88
C GLN A 320 -33.62 6.41 57.34
N TYR A 321 -32.98 7.19 58.21
CA TYR A 321 -33.39 7.35 59.60
C TYR A 321 -34.25 8.61 59.69
N ASP A 322 -35.53 8.41 60.01
CA ASP A 322 -36.49 9.50 60.15
C ASP A 322 -36.98 9.51 61.60
N ALA A 323 -36.84 10.66 62.26
CA ALA A 323 -37.28 10.89 63.64
C ALA A 323 -38.34 11.97 63.60
N LYS A 324 -39.61 11.57 63.73
CA LYS A 324 -40.74 12.50 63.73
C LYS A 324 -41.27 12.68 65.14
N PRO A 325 -41.48 13.93 65.61
CA PRO A 325 -42.19 14.15 66.85
C PRO A 325 -43.68 13.83 66.64
N LEU A 326 -44.18 12.84 67.37
CA LEU A 326 -45.61 12.52 67.44
C LEU A 326 -46.03 12.59 68.90
N ASP A 327 -46.83 13.60 69.20
CA ASP A 327 -47.61 13.77 70.44
C ASP A 327 -46.92 13.25 71.71
N GLY A 328 -45.83 13.93 72.10
CA GLY A 328 -45.15 13.69 73.37
C GLY A 328 -44.23 12.45 73.46
N SER A 329 -44.09 11.64 72.39
CA SER A 329 -43.10 10.55 72.36
C SER A 329 -42.29 10.50 71.05
N MET A 330 -40.99 10.19 71.17
CA MET A 330 -40.09 10.05 70.02
C MET A 330 -40.23 8.66 69.40
N THR A 331 -40.98 8.53 68.32
CA THR A 331 -41.00 7.29 67.55
C THR A 331 -39.88 7.32 66.52
N ARG A 332 -38.94 6.36 66.62
CA ARG A 332 -37.83 6.21 65.69
C ARG A 332 -38.19 5.15 64.65
N SER A 333 -38.23 5.52 63.38
CA SER A 333 -38.44 4.56 62.29
C SER A 333 -37.16 4.40 61.48
N LEU A 334 -36.73 3.15 61.32
CA LEU A 334 -35.67 2.77 60.39
C LEU A 334 -36.32 2.23 59.13
N THR A 335 -36.22 2.96 58.02
CA THR A 335 -36.75 2.49 56.73
C THR A 335 -35.60 2.05 55.85
N LEU A 336 -35.56 0.76 55.56
CA LEU A 336 -34.66 0.17 54.57
C LEU A 336 -35.35 0.24 53.21
N SER A 337 -34.86 1.11 52.33
CA SER A 337 -35.42 1.23 50.99
C SER A 337 -34.50 0.54 49.97
N TYR A 338 -35.07 -0.40 49.22
CA TYR A 338 -34.41 -1.04 48.08
C TYR A 338 -35.07 -0.53 46.80
N PRO A 339 -34.32 0.04 45.84
CA PRO A 339 -34.88 0.39 44.54
C PRO A 339 -35.14 -0.90 43.77
N ILE A 340 -36.41 -1.28 43.62
CA ILE A 340 -36.80 -2.34 42.70
C ILE A 340 -36.46 -1.85 41.28
N ARG A 341 -35.56 -2.56 40.60
CA ARG A 341 -35.24 -2.32 39.19
C ARG A 341 -36.20 -3.06 38.28
#